data_AF-A0A1I7NQ48-F1
#
_entry.id   AF-A0A1I7NQ48-F1
#
_cell.length_a   1.000
_cell.length_b   1.000
_cell.length_c   1.000
_cell.angle_alpha   90.00
_cell.angle_beta   90.00
_cell.angle_gamma   90.00
#
_symmetry.space_group_name_H-M   'P 1'
#
loop_
_entity.id
_entity.type
_entity.pdbx_description
1 polymer ?
#
loop_
_entity_poly.entity_id
_entity_poly.type
_entity_poly.pdbx_seq_one_letter_code
_entity_poly.pdbx_strand_id
1 'polypeptide(L)'
;MKAMVFRAVGQPLDLEERPDPVPQSGQIRIRIEACAVCRTDLHVVDGDLPFPKLPIIPGHQIVGIVDAVAPDATDHRVGDRVGVPWLGHVCGHCHYCASGQENLCDFPLFTGYTRDGGFATHTIADADFAFPMPNFDDPVAAAPLLCAGLIGWRSLRLAGEGARIGLFGFGAAAHIITQVCNWQGREVYAFTRPGDEAAQKFALSVGARWSGGSDVTPPDPLDAAIIFAPEGALVPTALKTVRKGGRVVCGGIHMSDIPTFPYYLLWEERDIRSVANLTRQDGKEFLAIAPKAAVRTTTTVYPLERANEALADLKAGRFSGAAVLVP
;
A
#
# COMPACT_ATOMS: atom_id res chain seq x y z
N MET A 1 -12.92 -14.80 18.12
CA MET A 1 -12.80 -14.04 16.86
C MET A 1 -13.24 -14.86 15.65
N LYS A 2 -13.86 -14.22 14.66
CA LYS A 2 -13.97 -14.74 13.28
C LYS A 2 -12.74 -14.34 12.46
N ALA A 3 -12.29 -15.19 11.55
CA ALA A 3 -11.17 -14.92 10.64
C ALA A 3 -11.31 -15.64 9.29
N MET A 4 -10.80 -15.03 8.23
CA MET A 4 -10.66 -15.63 6.90
C MET A 4 -9.24 -16.19 6.76
N VAL A 5 -9.12 -17.51 6.69
CA VAL A 5 -7.88 -18.25 6.85
C VAL A 5 -7.43 -18.80 5.51
N PHE A 6 -6.20 -18.49 5.13
CA PHE A 6 -5.52 -19.06 3.98
C PHE A 6 -4.66 -20.25 4.40
N ARG A 7 -4.92 -21.42 3.79
CA ARG A 7 -4.24 -22.68 4.15
C ARG A 7 -3.23 -23.14 3.10
N ALA A 8 -3.50 -22.89 1.83
CA ALA A 8 -2.64 -23.32 0.72
C ALA A 8 -2.95 -22.52 -0.55
N VAL A 9 -1.91 -22.29 -1.36
CA VAL A 9 -2.02 -21.68 -2.69
C VAL A 9 -3.01 -22.45 -3.57
N GLY A 10 -3.84 -21.70 -4.30
CA GLY A 10 -4.89 -22.25 -5.17
C GLY A 10 -6.18 -22.65 -4.43
N GLN A 11 -6.28 -22.43 -3.12
CA GLN A 11 -7.50 -22.63 -2.34
C GLN A 11 -8.10 -21.27 -1.92
N PRO A 12 -9.44 -21.16 -1.82
CA PRO A 12 -10.08 -19.99 -1.24
C PRO A 12 -9.74 -19.84 0.25
N LEU A 13 -10.05 -18.68 0.81
CA LEU A 13 -10.01 -18.46 2.26
C LEU A 13 -11.17 -19.18 2.95
N ASP A 14 -10.89 -19.86 4.07
CA ASP A 14 -11.89 -20.49 4.91
C ASP A 14 -12.33 -19.53 6.03
N LEU A 15 -13.64 -19.37 6.23
CA LEU A 15 -14.17 -18.67 7.40
C LEU A 15 -14.07 -19.59 8.62
N GLU A 16 -13.38 -19.13 9.66
CA GLU A 16 -13.19 -19.88 10.90
C GLU A 16 -13.54 -19.04 12.14
N GLU A 17 -14.09 -19.70 13.16
CA GLU A 17 -14.16 -19.17 14.52
C GLU A 17 -12.98 -19.70 15.34
N ARG A 18 -12.29 -18.78 16.04
CA ARG A 18 -11.10 -19.06 16.84
C ARG A 18 -11.16 -18.29 18.17
N PRO A 19 -10.44 -18.71 19.23
CA PRO A 19 -10.24 -17.86 20.40
C PRO A 19 -9.62 -16.51 19.99
N ASP A 20 -9.96 -15.44 20.71
CA ASP A 20 -9.28 -14.16 20.50
C ASP A 20 -7.79 -14.33 20.85
N PRO A 21 -6.87 -13.73 20.06
CA PRO A 21 -5.46 -13.84 20.36
C PRO A 21 -5.14 -13.10 21.66
N VAL A 22 -4.03 -13.45 22.30
CA VAL A 22 -3.57 -12.82 23.54
C VAL A 22 -2.27 -12.08 23.23
N PRO A 23 -2.17 -10.76 23.52
CA PRO A 23 -0.96 -10.01 23.25
C PRO A 23 0.19 -10.51 24.13
N GLN A 24 1.36 -10.71 23.51
CA GLN A 24 2.63 -10.98 24.19
C GLN A 24 3.35 -9.65 24.50
N SER A 25 4.50 -9.74 25.17
CA SER A 25 5.38 -8.59 25.46
C SER A 25 5.57 -7.69 24.22
N GLY A 26 5.36 -6.38 24.41
CA GLY A 26 5.46 -5.37 23.33
C GLY A 26 4.30 -5.37 22.33
N GLN A 27 3.25 -6.15 22.55
CA GLN A 27 2.12 -6.28 21.62
C GLN A 27 0.84 -5.66 22.16
N ILE A 28 -0.04 -5.35 21.20
CA ILE A 28 -1.42 -4.93 21.45
C ILE A 28 -2.36 -5.85 20.68
N ARG A 29 -3.57 -6.00 21.21
CA ARG A 29 -4.69 -6.59 20.47
C ARG A 29 -5.62 -5.49 20.01
N ILE A 30 -6.06 -5.63 18.77
CA ILE A 30 -6.89 -4.66 18.09
C ILE A 30 -8.19 -5.36 17.70
N ARG A 31 -9.32 -4.82 18.14
CA ARG A 31 -10.63 -5.10 17.55
C ARG A 31 -10.73 -4.32 16.25
N ILE A 32 -10.78 -5.05 15.15
CA ILE A 32 -10.72 -4.48 13.81
C ILE A 32 -12.04 -3.77 13.50
N GLU A 33 -11.96 -2.54 13.00
CA GLU A 33 -13.10 -1.78 12.48
C GLU A 33 -13.16 -1.88 10.95
N ALA A 34 -12.01 -1.89 10.28
CA ALA A 34 -11.90 -2.09 8.84
C ALA A 34 -10.53 -2.66 8.45
N CYS A 35 -10.48 -3.45 7.38
CA CYS A 35 -9.22 -3.83 6.73
C CYS A 35 -9.35 -3.72 5.21
N ALA A 36 -8.52 -2.89 4.57
CA ALA A 36 -8.54 -2.77 3.12
C ALA A 36 -7.83 -3.96 2.45
N VAL A 37 -8.32 -4.33 1.25
CA VAL A 37 -7.79 -5.41 0.43
C VAL A 37 -6.81 -4.82 -0.58
N CYS A 38 -5.55 -5.25 -0.52
CA CYS A 38 -4.47 -4.83 -1.40
C CYS A 38 -4.23 -5.87 -2.49
N ARG A 39 -3.59 -5.46 -3.59
CA ARG A 39 -3.04 -6.41 -4.57
C ARG A 39 -1.93 -7.29 -3.97
N THR A 40 -1.24 -6.80 -2.94
CA THR A 40 -0.29 -7.63 -2.17
C THR A 40 -0.98 -8.83 -1.52
N ASP A 41 -2.23 -8.69 -1.06
CA ASP A 41 -2.96 -9.85 -0.51
C ASP A 41 -3.24 -10.89 -1.61
N LEU A 42 -3.49 -10.45 -2.86
CA LEU A 42 -3.57 -11.34 -4.03
C LEU A 42 -2.24 -12.05 -4.28
N HIS A 43 -1.12 -11.33 -4.25
CA HIS A 43 0.21 -11.94 -4.43
C HIS A 43 0.54 -13.00 -3.36
N VAL A 44 0.02 -12.84 -2.13
CA VAL A 44 0.12 -13.88 -1.09
C VAL A 44 -0.75 -15.09 -1.44
N VAL A 45 -2.02 -14.90 -1.80
CA VAL A 45 -2.95 -16.03 -2.05
C VAL A 45 -2.70 -16.74 -3.37
N ASP A 46 -2.23 -16.03 -4.40
CA ASP A 46 -1.89 -16.57 -5.72
C ASP A 46 -0.49 -17.23 -5.73
N GLY A 47 0.34 -17.00 -4.69
CA GLY A 47 1.66 -17.63 -4.54
C GLY A 47 2.82 -16.91 -5.24
N ASP A 48 2.63 -15.63 -5.60
CA ASP A 48 3.67 -14.79 -6.21
C ASP A 48 4.76 -14.38 -5.19
N LEU A 49 4.40 -14.31 -3.91
CA LEU A 49 5.35 -14.08 -2.81
C LEU A 49 5.79 -15.42 -2.21
N PRO A 50 7.11 -15.71 -2.14
CA PRO A 50 7.60 -17.01 -1.70
C PRO A 50 7.45 -17.18 -0.17
N PHE A 51 7.33 -18.41 0.32
CA PHE A 51 7.40 -18.73 1.76
C PHE A 51 6.45 -17.96 2.70
N PRO A 52 5.14 -17.81 2.41
CA PRO A 52 4.21 -17.29 3.41
C PRO A 52 4.17 -18.21 4.64
N LYS A 53 3.90 -17.64 5.82
CA LYS A 53 3.44 -18.46 6.96
C LYS A 53 2.15 -19.16 6.52
N LEU A 54 1.96 -20.45 6.86
CA LEU A 54 0.70 -21.16 6.63
C LEU A 54 0.37 -22.04 7.86
N PRO A 55 -0.91 -22.11 8.29
CA PRO A 55 -2.02 -21.25 7.86
C PRO A 55 -1.81 -19.78 8.29
N ILE A 56 -2.40 -18.85 7.53
CA ILE A 56 -2.27 -17.40 7.74
C ILE A 56 -3.64 -16.72 7.59
N ILE A 57 -3.84 -15.64 8.34
CA ILE A 57 -4.93 -14.69 8.08
C ILE A 57 -4.34 -13.53 7.25
N PRO A 58 -4.75 -13.29 6.00
CA PRO A 58 -4.23 -12.17 5.19
C PRO A 58 -4.71 -10.78 5.67
N GLY A 59 -4.33 -9.72 4.95
CA GLY A 59 -4.76 -8.34 5.20
C GLY A 59 -3.77 -7.55 6.05
N HIS A 60 -3.41 -6.35 5.58
CA HIS A 60 -2.33 -5.54 6.18
C HIS A 60 -2.58 -4.03 6.07
N GLN A 61 -3.86 -3.67 6.01
CA GLN A 61 -4.34 -2.30 5.92
C GLN A 61 -5.41 -2.11 6.99
N ILE A 62 -5.03 -2.35 8.24
CA ILE A 62 -5.95 -2.48 9.36
C ILE A 62 -6.18 -1.11 9.98
N VAL A 63 -7.44 -0.82 10.32
CA VAL A 63 -7.82 0.22 11.28
C VAL A 63 -8.71 -0.42 12.33
N GLY A 64 -8.47 -0.11 13.60
CA GLY A 64 -9.29 -0.63 14.67
C GLY A 64 -9.01 0.01 16.02
N ILE A 65 -9.68 -0.50 17.04
CA ILE A 65 -9.58 -0.04 18.42
C ILE A 65 -8.76 -1.02 19.23
N VAL A 66 -7.77 -0.51 19.96
CA VAL A 66 -7.00 -1.30 20.93
C VAL A 66 -7.94 -1.80 22.03
N ASP A 67 -8.04 -3.11 22.21
CA ASP A 67 -8.92 -3.73 23.21
C ASP A 67 -8.16 -4.48 24.32
N ALA A 68 -6.89 -4.81 24.10
CA ALA A 68 -5.97 -5.30 25.12
C ALA A 68 -4.52 -4.86 24.82
N VAL A 69 -3.73 -4.64 25.87
CA VAL A 69 -2.35 -4.14 25.79
C VAL A 69 -1.47 -5.00 26.70
N ALA A 70 -0.30 -5.43 26.21
CA ALA A 70 0.68 -6.09 27.07
C ALA A 70 1.25 -5.10 28.10
N PRO A 71 1.62 -5.54 29.32
CA PRO A 71 2.03 -4.62 30.40
C PRO A 71 3.19 -3.67 30.06
N ASP A 72 4.04 -4.04 29.11
CA ASP A 72 5.23 -3.31 28.66
C ASP A 72 5.02 -2.48 27.37
N ALA A 73 3.85 -2.58 26.72
CA ALA A 73 3.49 -1.80 25.53
C ALA A 73 2.90 -0.43 25.91
N THR A 74 3.71 0.44 26.51
CA THR A 74 3.23 1.66 27.19
C THR A 74 2.79 2.82 26.28
N ASP A 75 3.09 2.75 24.98
CA ASP A 75 2.75 3.81 24.01
C ASP A 75 1.29 3.79 23.56
N HIS A 76 0.52 2.75 23.94
CA HIS A 76 -0.89 2.58 23.60
C HIS A 76 -1.73 2.25 24.81
N ARG A 77 -3.04 2.54 24.73
CA ARG A 77 -4.03 2.27 25.76
C ARG A 77 -5.27 1.65 25.15
N VAL A 78 -6.00 0.89 25.96
CA VAL A 78 -7.33 0.38 25.56
C VAL A 78 -8.23 1.57 25.22
N GLY A 79 -8.88 1.50 24.05
CA GLY A 79 -9.71 2.56 23.48
C GLY A 79 -9.02 3.40 22.40
N ASP A 80 -7.70 3.33 22.26
CA ASP A 80 -6.98 4.05 21.20
C ASP A 80 -7.37 3.49 19.82
N ARG A 81 -7.63 4.38 18.86
CA ARG A 81 -7.75 3.99 17.45
C ARG A 81 -6.37 3.97 16.80
N VAL A 82 -6.02 2.84 16.22
CA VAL A 82 -4.72 2.61 15.58
C VAL A 82 -4.87 2.05 14.17
N GLY A 83 -3.86 2.28 13.35
CA GLY A 83 -3.71 1.65 12.05
C GLY A 83 -2.45 0.79 12.00
N VAL A 84 -2.55 -0.38 11.37
CA VAL A 84 -1.43 -1.34 11.25
C VAL A 84 -1.13 -1.62 9.77
N PRO A 85 0.11 -1.37 9.33
CA PRO A 85 0.51 -1.49 7.93
C PRO A 85 1.10 -2.88 7.61
N TRP A 86 1.66 -3.00 6.40
CA TRP A 86 2.43 -4.16 5.93
C TRP A 86 3.63 -4.55 6.80
N LEU A 87 4.58 -3.63 7.03
CA LEU A 87 5.74 -3.91 7.89
C LEU A 87 5.27 -3.94 9.35
N GLY A 88 5.31 -5.11 9.98
CA GLY A 88 4.75 -5.34 11.31
C GLY A 88 5.81 -5.59 12.40
N HIS A 89 7.07 -5.78 12.02
CA HIS A 89 8.20 -5.98 12.93
C HIS A 89 9.54 -5.76 12.22
N VAL A 90 10.55 -5.34 12.97
CA VAL A 90 11.96 -5.33 12.56
C VAL A 90 12.86 -5.71 13.74
N CYS A 91 14.04 -6.27 13.48
CA CYS A 91 14.96 -6.71 14.53
C CYS A 91 15.56 -5.58 15.39
N GLY A 92 15.54 -4.34 14.92
CA GLY A 92 16.09 -3.18 15.64
C GLY A 92 17.62 -3.09 15.70
N HIS A 93 18.37 -4.14 15.32
CA HIS A 93 19.83 -4.19 15.52
C HIS A 93 20.67 -4.39 14.24
N CYS A 94 20.09 -4.79 13.11
CA CYS A 94 20.84 -4.94 11.86
C CYS A 94 21.33 -3.57 11.33
N HIS A 95 22.25 -3.57 10.36
CA HIS A 95 22.80 -2.36 9.74
C HIS A 95 21.70 -1.40 9.24
N TYR A 96 20.65 -1.95 8.63
CA TYR A 96 19.54 -1.17 8.11
C TYR A 96 18.68 -0.56 9.21
N CYS A 97 18.36 -1.32 10.27
CA CYS A 97 17.64 -0.78 11.42
C CYS A 97 18.46 0.32 12.13
N ALA A 98 19.76 0.09 12.34
CA ALA A 98 20.66 1.04 12.99
C ALA A 98 20.85 2.35 12.18
N SER A 99 20.66 2.31 10.86
CA SER A 99 20.74 3.48 9.97
C SER A 99 19.38 4.12 9.65
N GLY A 100 18.30 3.71 10.32
CA GLY A 100 16.95 4.24 10.07
C GLY A 100 16.31 3.77 8.76
N GLN A 101 16.88 2.75 8.11
CA GLN A 101 16.38 2.11 6.89
C GLN A 101 15.67 0.79 7.22
N GLU A 102 14.87 0.77 8.28
CA GLU A 102 14.21 -0.43 8.82
C GLU A 102 13.31 -1.16 7.81
N ASN A 103 12.89 -0.47 6.75
CA ASN A 103 12.21 -1.07 5.60
C ASN A 103 13.05 -2.15 4.87
N LEU A 104 14.37 -2.17 5.08
CA LEU A 104 15.34 -3.14 4.55
C LEU A 104 15.86 -4.10 5.62
N CYS A 105 15.20 -4.20 6.77
CA CYS A 105 15.62 -5.07 7.86
C CYS A 105 15.89 -6.51 7.39
N ASP A 106 16.96 -7.13 7.91
CA ASP A 106 17.33 -8.52 7.57
C ASP A 106 16.39 -9.57 8.19
N PHE A 107 15.69 -9.21 9.27
CA PHE A 107 14.71 -10.07 9.95
C PHE A 107 13.36 -9.35 10.14
N PRO A 108 12.66 -8.99 9.04
CA PRO A 108 11.37 -8.31 9.12
C PRO A 108 10.26 -9.34 9.36
N LEU A 109 9.16 -8.91 9.98
CA LEU A 109 7.88 -9.62 9.90
C LEU A 109 6.82 -8.72 9.28
N PHE A 110 5.91 -9.34 8.52
CA PHE A 110 4.93 -8.66 7.70
C PHE A 110 3.52 -9.12 8.09
N THR A 111 2.69 -8.15 8.41
CA THR A 111 1.27 -8.33 8.73
C THR A 111 0.56 -8.97 7.53
N GLY A 112 -0.21 -10.03 7.77
CA GLY A 112 -0.93 -10.74 6.71
C GLY A 112 -0.08 -11.64 5.81
N TYR A 113 1.21 -11.85 6.12
CA TYR A 113 2.12 -12.66 5.29
C TYR A 113 3.04 -13.57 6.10
N THR A 114 3.83 -13.03 7.05
CA THR A 114 4.64 -13.86 7.97
C THR A 114 4.09 -13.89 9.40
N ARG A 115 3.09 -13.05 9.68
CA ARG A 115 2.27 -13.02 10.90
C ARG A 115 0.82 -12.71 10.53
N ASP A 116 -0.13 -13.15 11.35
CA ASP A 116 -1.55 -13.01 11.05
C ASP A 116 -1.95 -11.53 10.86
N GLY A 117 -2.89 -11.31 9.96
CA GLY A 117 -3.30 -10.00 9.47
C GLY A 117 -4.71 -9.59 9.86
N GLY A 118 -5.31 -8.77 9.00
CA GLY A 118 -6.53 -8.01 9.25
C GLY A 118 -7.83 -8.59 8.70
N PHE A 119 -7.80 -9.70 7.97
CA PHE A 119 -9.02 -10.38 7.53
C PHE A 119 -9.63 -11.19 8.68
N ALA A 120 -9.91 -10.50 9.78
CA ALA A 120 -10.46 -11.04 11.02
C ALA A 120 -11.20 -9.95 11.81
N THR A 121 -11.90 -10.37 12.86
CA THR A 121 -12.51 -9.47 13.85
C THR A 121 -11.50 -8.91 14.85
N HIS A 122 -10.41 -9.64 15.11
CA HIS A 122 -9.33 -9.22 16.02
C HIS A 122 -7.97 -9.62 15.46
N THR A 123 -6.93 -8.86 15.80
CA THR A 123 -5.54 -9.18 15.42
C THR A 123 -4.54 -8.69 16.45
N ILE A 124 -3.31 -9.19 16.36
CA ILE A 124 -2.17 -8.77 17.18
C ILE A 124 -1.23 -7.92 16.33
N ALA A 125 -0.80 -6.80 16.88
CA ALA A 125 0.26 -5.97 16.30
C ALA A 125 1.36 -5.71 17.32
N ASP A 126 2.59 -5.54 16.84
CA ASP A 126 3.64 -4.96 17.66
C ASP A 126 3.32 -3.48 17.85
N ALA A 127 3.38 -3.00 19.09
CA ALA A 127 3.01 -1.64 19.47
C ALA A 127 3.74 -0.56 18.63
N ASP A 128 5.02 -0.80 18.34
CA ASP A 128 5.89 0.07 17.54
C ASP A 128 5.45 0.25 16.09
N PHE A 129 4.62 -0.66 15.57
CA PHE A 129 4.12 -0.67 14.19
C PHE A 129 2.62 -0.37 14.11
N ALA A 130 1.98 -0.07 15.24
CA ALA A 130 0.63 0.47 15.30
C ALA A 130 0.68 2.00 15.36
N PHE A 131 0.18 2.66 14.33
CA PHE A 131 0.17 4.12 14.27
C PHE A 131 -1.10 4.69 14.90
N PRO A 132 -1.01 5.69 15.80
CA PRO A 132 -2.18 6.40 16.29
C PRO A 132 -2.96 7.08 15.14
N MET A 133 -4.29 6.96 15.16
CA MET A 133 -5.17 7.54 14.13
C MET A 133 -6.28 8.44 14.70
N PRO A 134 -5.96 9.46 15.53
CA PRO A 134 -6.96 10.27 16.21
C PRO A 134 -7.79 11.18 15.29
N ASN A 135 -7.33 11.45 14.07
CA ASN A 135 -8.00 12.33 13.10
C ASN A 135 -8.64 11.57 11.94
N PHE A 136 -8.86 10.27 12.11
CA PHE A 136 -9.42 9.39 11.09
C PHE A 136 -10.68 8.72 11.64
N ASP A 137 -11.78 9.47 11.61
CA ASP A 137 -13.06 9.06 12.20
C ASP A 137 -13.73 7.92 11.41
N ASP A 138 -13.53 7.87 10.09
CA ASP A 138 -14.01 6.82 9.20
C ASP A 138 -12.93 5.75 8.99
N PRO A 139 -13.04 4.56 9.64
CA PRO A 139 -12.06 3.50 9.49
C PRO A 139 -12.06 2.89 8.08
N VAL A 140 -13.18 2.92 7.36
CA VAL A 140 -13.28 2.39 6.00
C VAL A 140 -12.45 3.24 5.04
N ALA A 141 -12.59 4.57 5.14
CA ALA A 141 -11.80 5.49 4.34
C ALA A 141 -10.32 5.51 4.76
N ALA A 142 -10.04 5.26 6.04
CA ALA A 142 -8.69 5.29 6.56
C ALA A 142 -7.87 4.03 6.23
N ALA A 143 -8.50 2.86 6.15
CA ALA A 143 -7.81 1.59 5.94
C ALA A 143 -6.87 1.57 4.71
N PRO A 144 -7.26 2.04 3.50
CA PRO A 144 -6.37 2.08 2.34
C PRO A 144 -5.10 2.94 2.53
N LEU A 145 -5.11 3.87 3.49
CA LEU A 145 -3.95 4.72 3.78
C LEU A 145 -2.76 3.90 4.31
N LEU A 146 -3.02 2.77 4.97
CA LEU A 146 -2.04 1.95 5.69
C LEU A 146 -1.18 1.06 4.79
N CYS A 147 -1.47 1.01 3.49
CA CYS A 147 -0.54 0.48 2.48
C CYS A 147 -0.49 1.38 1.26
N ALA A 148 -1.61 1.55 0.56
CA ALA A 148 -1.63 2.31 -0.69
C ALA A 148 -1.19 3.78 -0.48
N GLY A 149 -1.60 4.39 0.63
CA GLY A 149 -1.12 5.71 1.03
C GLY A 149 0.35 5.74 1.41
N LEU A 150 0.80 4.87 2.32
CA LEU A 150 2.20 4.81 2.78
C LEU A 150 3.20 4.50 1.67
N ILE A 151 2.92 3.50 0.83
CA ILE A 151 3.75 3.17 -0.33
C ILE A 151 3.69 4.30 -1.37
N GLY A 152 2.52 4.91 -1.57
CA GLY A 152 2.38 6.10 -2.41
C GLY A 152 3.29 7.24 -1.96
N TRP A 153 3.27 7.56 -0.66
CA TRP A 153 4.11 8.60 -0.06
C TRP A 153 5.60 8.31 -0.20
N ARG A 154 6.02 7.10 0.17
CA ARG A 154 7.42 6.68 0.02
C ARG A 154 7.89 6.75 -1.43
N SER A 155 7.05 6.30 -2.37
CA SER A 155 7.34 6.39 -3.80
C SER A 155 7.49 7.85 -4.26
N LEU A 156 6.62 8.74 -3.78
CA LEU A 156 6.69 10.17 -4.07
C LEU A 156 7.97 10.82 -3.51
N ARG A 157 8.38 10.45 -2.29
CA ARG A 157 9.64 10.91 -1.69
C ARG A 157 10.85 10.50 -2.54
N LEU A 158 10.88 9.26 -3.04
CA LEU A 158 11.95 8.79 -3.93
C LEU A 158 11.90 9.47 -5.31
N ALA A 159 10.71 9.82 -5.79
CA ALA A 159 10.53 10.61 -7.01
C ALA A 159 11.10 12.04 -6.89
N GLY A 160 11.28 12.55 -5.66
CA GLY A 160 11.90 13.85 -5.37
C GLY A 160 10.94 15.02 -5.52
N GLU A 161 11.47 16.22 -5.76
CA GLU A 161 10.74 17.51 -5.74
C GLU A 161 10.20 17.95 -7.11
N GLY A 162 10.18 17.06 -8.11
CA GLY A 162 9.73 17.40 -9.46
C GLY A 162 8.31 17.96 -9.53
N ALA A 163 8.05 18.93 -10.39
CA ALA A 163 6.73 19.56 -10.50
C ALA A 163 5.71 18.66 -11.22
N ARG A 164 6.14 17.86 -12.21
CA ARG A 164 5.28 17.00 -13.02
C ARG A 164 5.53 15.53 -12.75
N ILE A 165 4.52 14.84 -12.24
CA ILE A 165 4.62 13.45 -11.78
C ILE A 165 3.72 12.53 -12.60
N GLY A 166 4.35 11.59 -13.29
CA GLY A 166 3.67 10.48 -13.96
C GLY A 166 3.29 9.38 -12.99
N LEU A 167 2.04 8.91 -13.02
CA LEU A 167 1.59 7.76 -12.24
C LEU A 167 1.13 6.64 -13.18
N PHE A 168 1.92 5.58 -13.30
CA PHE A 168 1.64 4.42 -14.13
C PHE A 168 0.90 3.34 -13.34
N GLY A 169 -0.34 3.07 -13.73
CA GLY A 169 -1.27 2.23 -12.96
C GLY A 169 -2.10 3.07 -12.00
N PHE A 170 -3.28 3.49 -12.44
CA PHE A 170 -4.13 4.41 -11.69
C PHE A 170 -5.10 3.71 -10.73
N GLY A 171 -4.56 3.07 -9.69
CA GLY A 171 -5.31 2.36 -8.65
C GLY A 171 -5.39 3.09 -7.31
N ALA A 172 -5.46 2.31 -6.21
CA ALA A 172 -5.55 2.84 -4.85
C ALA A 172 -4.41 3.82 -4.50
N ALA A 173 -3.15 3.45 -4.73
CA ALA A 173 -2.01 4.32 -4.38
C ALA A 173 -1.97 5.60 -5.22
N ALA A 174 -2.26 5.49 -6.52
CA ALA A 174 -2.22 6.61 -7.45
C ALA A 174 -3.29 7.68 -7.12
N HIS A 175 -4.55 7.29 -6.85
CA HIS A 175 -5.58 8.28 -6.53
C HIS A 175 -5.36 8.97 -5.18
N ILE A 176 -4.78 8.26 -4.20
CA ILE A 176 -4.39 8.84 -2.91
C ILE A 176 -3.27 9.85 -3.12
N ILE A 177 -2.17 9.45 -3.77
CA ILE A 177 -1.00 10.31 -3.90
C ILE A 177 -1.24 11.47 -4.85
N THR A 178 -2.18 11.35 -5.79
CA THR A 178 -2.61 12.46 -6.65
C THR A 178 -3.06 13.68 -5.84
N GLN A 179 -3.83 13.44 -4.77
CA GLN A 179 -4.32 14.51 -3.90
C GLN A 179 -3.19 15.15 -3.09
N VAL A 180 -2.20 14.36 -2.67
CA VAL A 180 -0.99 14.88 -2.01
C VAL A 180 -0.15 15.72 -2.97
N CYS A 181 0.05 15.27 -4.21
CA CYS A 181 0.73 16.05 -5.25
C CYS A 181 0.02 17.39 -5.48
N ASN A 182 -1.30 17.38 -5.62
CA ASN A 182 -2.10 18.59 -5.80
C ASN A 182 -1.97 19.55 -4.62
N TRP A 183 -1.99 19.04 -3.39
CA TRP A 183 -1.73 19.82 -2.18
C TRP A 183 -0.32 20.44 -2.15
N GLN A 184 0.68 19.72 -2.69
CA GLN A 184 2.05 20.23 -2.87
C GLN A 184 2.21 21.18 -4.07
N GLY A 185 1.14 21.46 -4.84
CA GLY A 185 1.20 22.28 -6.05
C GLY A 185 1.88 21.58 -7.25
N ARG A 186 1.90 20.25 -7.25
CA ARG A 186 2.51 19.41 -8.30
C ARG A 186 1.45 18.89 -9.25
N GLU A 187 1.79 18.80 -10.53
CA GLU A 187 0.90 18.35 -11.58
C GLU A 187 1.01 16.83 -11.79
N VAL A 188 -0.13 16.15 -11.82
CA VAL A 188 -0.18 14.69 -12.00
C VAL A 188 -0.61 14.31 -13.41
N TYR A 189 0.15 13.40 -14.01
CA TYR A 189 -0.11 12.80 -15.31
C TYR A 189 -0.39 11.32 -15.11
N ALA A 190 -1.66 10.91 -15.25
CA ALA A 190 -2.11 9.55 -15.00
C ALA A 190 -1.97 8.68 -16.27
N PHE A 191 -1.29 7.55 -16.13
CA PHE A 191 -1.16 6.54 -17.18
C PHE A 191 -1.96 5.29 -16.79
N THR A 192 -2.95 4.95 -17.61
CA THR A 192 -3.83 3.79 -17.40
C THR A 192 -3.48 2.65 -18.35
N ARG A 193 -4.21 1.54 -18.26
CA ARG A 193 -4.22 0.57 -19.36
C ARG A 193 -4.73 1.25 -20.63
N PRO A 194 -4.20 0.89 -21.82
CA PRO A 194 -4.73 1.39 -23.09
C PRO A 194 -6.24 1.14 -23.19
N GLY A 195 -7.01 2.17 -23.55
CA GLY A 195 -8.48 2.10 -23.67
C GLY A 195 -9.27 2.10 -22.36
N ASP A 196 -8.63 2.18 -21.18
CA ASP A 196 -9.32 2.22 -19.88
C ASP A 196 -9.89 3.62 -19.58
N GLU A 197 -10.93 4.01 -20.32
CA GLU A 197 -11.56 5.33 -20.19
C GLU A 197 -12.15 5.58 -18.79
N ALA A 198 -12.57 4.53 -18.09
CA ALA A 198 -13.13 4.64 -16.75
C ALA A 198 -12.03 5.08 -15.76
N ALA A 199 -10.86 4.43 -15.78
CA ALA A 199 -9.73 4.83 -14.96
C ALA A 199 -9.22 6.25 -15.32
N GLN A 200 -9.25 6.63 -16.61
CA GLN A 200 -8.86 7.96 -17.05
C GLN A 200 -9.81 9.05 -16.53
N LYS A 201 -11.13 8.84 -16.66
CA LYS A 201 -12.15 9.75 -16.11
C LYS A 201 -12.03 9.85 -14.59
N PHE A 202 -11.76 8.73 -13.91
CA PHE A 202 -11.50 8.72 -12.47
C PHE A 202 -10.23 9.51 -12.09
N ALA A 203 -9.15 9.39 -12.87
CA ALA A 203 -7.93 10.15 -12.62
C ALA A 203 -8.17 11.66 -12.71
N LEU A 204 -8.89 12.11 -13.74
CA LEU A 204 -9.24 13.52 -13.89
C LEU A 204 -10.15 14.00 -12.76
N SER A 205 -11.11 13.17 -12.30
CA SER A 205 -12.04 13.58 -11.23
C SER A 205 -11.36 13.73 -9.87
N VAL A 206 -10.25 13.04 -9.62
CA VAL A 206 -9.42 13.21 -8.40
C VAL A 206 -8.32 14.27 -8.56
N GLY A 207 -8.29 14.96 -9.71
CA GLY A 207 -7.43 16.12 -9.94
C GLY A 207 -6.12 15.82 -10.68
N ALA A 208 -6.01 14.73 -11.44
CA ALA A 208 -4.93 14.63 -12.42
C ALA A 208 -5.07 15.74 -13.47
N ARG A 209 -3.95 16.34 -13.87
CA ARG A 209 -3.90 17.36 -14.93
C ARG A 209 -4.16 16.75 -16.31
N TRP A 210 -3.69 15.51 -16.50
CA TRP A 210 -3.83 14.77 -17.74
C TRP A 210 -3.99 13.27 -17.43
N SER A 211 -4.71 12.58 -18.29
CA SER A 211 -4.84 11.12 -18.24
C SER A 211 -4.78 10.53 -19.65
N GLY A 212 -4.10 9.40 -19.82
CA GLY A 212 -4.07 8.65 -21.07
C GLY A 212 -3.63 7.21 -20.88
N GLY A 213 -3.68 6.43 -21.96
CA GLY A 213 -3.09 5.09 -21.96
C GLY A 213 -1.57 5.15 -21.75
N SER A 214 -1.00 4.12 -21.16
CA SER A 214 0.45 3.97 -20.98
C SER A 214 1.24 3.93 -22.29
N ASP A 215 0.57 3.67 -23.40
CA ASP A 215 1.07 3.72 -24.78
C ASP A 215 1.02 5.13 -25.41
N VAL A 216 0.41 6.11 -24.72
CA VAL A 216 0.27 7.48 -25.19
C VAL A 216 1.36 8.37 -24.60
N THR A 217 1.96 9.22 -25.44
CA THR A 217 2.95 10.21 -24.99
C THR A 217 2.23 11.38 -24.30
N PRO A 218 2.62 11.78 -23.06
CA PRO A 218 2.03 12.93 -22.40
C PRO A 218 2.39 14.23 -23.16
N PRO A 219 1.59 15.30 -23.03
CA PRO A 219 1.85 16.56 -23.74
C PRO A 219 3.11 17.28 -23.24
N ASP A 220 3.53 17.01 -22.01
CA ASP A 220 4.68 17.63 -21.37
C ASP A 220 5.66 16.56 -20.87
N PRO A 221 6.99 16.82 -20.94
CA PRO A 221 7.96 15.94 -20.29
C PRO A 221 7.79 15.98 -18.77
N LEU A 222 7.93 14.82 -18.15
CA LEU A 222 7.73 14.62 -16.72
C LEU A 222 9.05 14.78 -15.95
N ASP A 223 8.98 15.25 -14.70
CA ASP A 223 10.14 15.30 -13.81
C ASP A 223 10.43 13.93 -13.17
N ALA A 224 9.37 13.19 -12.86
CA ALA A 224 9.47 11.83 -12.37
C ALA A 224 8.25 10.99 -12.78
N ALA A 225 8.43 9.68 -12.78
CA ALA A 225 7.38 8.69 -13.00
C ALA A 225 7.39 7.64 -11.89
N ILE A 226 6.21 7.28 -11.39
CA ILE A 226 6.02 6.24 -10.38
C ILE A 226 5.18 5.13 -11.01
N ILE A 227 5.66 3.90 -10.93
CA ILE A 227 5.01 2.71 -11.50
C ILE A 227 4.42 1.89 -10.37
N PHE A 228 3.09 1.87 -10.29
CA PHE A 228 2.32 1.00 -9.38
C PHE A 228 1.78 -0.25 -10.06
N ALA A 229 1.67 -0.24 -11.39
CA ALA A 229 1.28 -1.42 -12.15
C ALA A 229 2.38 -2.52 -12.07
N PRO A 230 2.01 -3.81 -11.92
CA PRO A 230 2.96 -4.91 -11.76
C PRO A 230 3.59 -5.35 -13.11
N GLU A 231 4.00 -4.39 -13.95
CA GLU A 231 4.45 -4.65 -15.32
C GLU A 231 5.82 -4.01 -15.59
N GLY A 232 6.86 -4.82 -15.70
CA GLY A 232 8.24 -4.38 -15.94
C GLY A 232 8.44 -3.67 -17.29
N ALA A 233 7.61 -3.98 -18.29
CA ALA A 233 7.63 -3.32 -19.59
C ALA A 233 7.29 -1.81 -19.53
N LEU A 234 6.68 -1.35 -18.44
CA LEU A 234 6.41 0.08 -18.23
C LEU A 234 7.67 0.88 -17.86
N VAL A 235 8.73 0.24 -17.38
CA VAL A 235 9.99 0.94 -17.02
C VAL A 235 10.61 1.67 -18.23
N PRO A 236 10.90 1.01 -19.37
CA PRO A 236 11.41 1.72 -20.54
C PRO A 236 10.42 2.74 -21.13
N THR A 237 9.12 2.51 -20.96
CA THR A 237 8.09 3.49 -21.35
C THR A 237 8.18 4.74 -20.49
N ALA A 238 8.27 4.59 -19.17
CA ALA A 238 8.43 5.70 -18.23
C ALA A 238 9.76 6.46 -18.42
N LEU A 239 10.85 5.76 -18.76
CA LEU A 239 12.13 6.42 -19.08
C LEU A 239 12.02 7.36 -20.30
N LYS A 240 11.17 7.03 -21.28
CA LYS A 240 10.93 7.88 -22.45
C LYS A 240 10.12 9.13 -22.12
N THR A 241 9.26 9.09 -21.09
CA THR A 241 8.38 10.20 -20.72
C THR A 241 9.02 11.19 -19.76
N VAL A 242 10.04 10.76 -19.00
CA VAL A 242 10.78 11.65 -18.10
C VAL A 242 11.88 12.42 -18.83
N ARG A 243 12.06 13.69 -18.44
CA ARG A 243 13.16 14.53 -18.95
C ARG A 243 14.54 13.99 -18.54
N LYS A 244 15.60 14.61 -19.08
CA LYS A 244 16.97 14.42 -18.59
C LYS A 244 17.05 14.70 -17.09
N GLY A 245 17.79 13.88 -16.34
CA GLY A 245 17.85 13.96 -14.88
C GLY A 245 16.58 13.44 -14.16
N GLY A 246 15.58 12.95 -14.90
CA GLY A 246 14.31 12.50 -14.34
C GLY A 246 14.41 11.12 -13.68
N ARG A 247 13.45 10.80 -12.80
CA ARG A 247 13.45 9.54 -12.03
C ARG A 247 12.28 8.65 -12.40
N VAL A 248 12.52 7.35 -12.51
CA VAL A 248 11.50 6.31 -12.58
C VAL A 248 11.54 5.50 -11.28
N VAL A 249 10.42 5.43 -10.57
CA VAL A 249 10.29 4.75 -9.28
C VAL A 249 9.32 3.58 -9.40
N CYS A 250 9.83 2.36 -9.20
CA CYS A 250 9.04 1.14 -9.14
C CYS A 250 8.45 0.97 -7.74
N GLY A 251 7.14 1.16 -7.59
CA GLY A 251 6.42 1.12 -6.30
C GLY A 251 5.73 -0.21 -5.97
N GLY A 252 5.68 -1.15 -6.92
CA GLY A 252 5.07 -2.48 -6.71
C GLY A 252 5.97 -3.42 -5.91
N ILE A 253 5.38 -4.22 -5.01
CA ILE A 253 6.09 -5.30 -4.28
C ILE A 253 6.47 -6.47 -5.19
N HIS A 254 5.70 -6.66 -6.26
CA HIS A 254 5.90 -7.68 -7.28
C HIS A 254 5.61 -7.06 -8.64
N MET A 255 6.41 -7.41 -9.65
CA MET A 255 6.21 -7.04 -11.05
C MET A 255 6.82 -8.09 -11.96
N SER A 256 6.35 -8.16 -13.20
CA SER A 256 7.04 -8.93 -14.25
C SER A 256 8.45 -8.40 -14.51
N ASP A 257 9.28 -9.23 -15.16
CA ASP A 257 10.64 -8.86 -15.52
C ASP A 257 10.70 -7.55 -16.31
N ILE A 258 11.71 -6.73 -15.98
CA ILE A 258 12.03 -5.53 -16.75
C ILE A 258 12.75 -5.99 -18.03
N PRO A 259 12.20 -5.72 -19.23
CA PRO A 259 12.81 -6.16 -20.47
C PRO A 259 14.09 -5.37 -20.76
N THR A 260 14.93 -5.89 -21.65
CA THR A 260 16.10 -5.15 -22.15
C THR A 260 15.65 -3.85 -22.84
N PHE A 261 16.37 -2.76 -22.62
CA PHE A 261 16.09 -1.48 -23.27
C PHE A 261 17.39 -0.78 -23.69
N PRO A 262 17.34 0.12 -24.69
CA PRO A 262 18.52 0.84 -25.13
C PRO A 262 19.10 1.75 -24.04
N TYR A 263 20.43 1.70 -23.84
CA TYR A 263 21.11 2.50 -22.81
C TYR A 263 20.86 4.01 -22.91
N TYR A 264 20.58 4.54 -24.11
CA TYR A 264 20.28 5.97 -24.28
C TYR A 264 19.03 6.42 -23.49
N LEU A 265 18.11 5.51 -23.16
CA LEU A 265 16.98 5.81 -22.29
C LEU A 265 17.40 6.09 -20.84
N LEU A 266 18.58 5.63 -20.42
CA LEU A 266 19.12 5.86 -19.08
C LEU A 266 20.21 6.94 -19.07
N TRP A 267 21.05 7.00 -20.10
CA TRP A 267 22.29 7.79 -20.14
C TRP A 267 22.11 9.24 -19.68
N GLU A 268 21.05 9.98 -20.04
CA GLU A 268 20.92 11.41 -19.70
C GLU A 268 20.61 11.70 -18.21
N GLU A 269 21.36 11.10 -17.30
CA GLU A 269 21.29 11.16 -15.83
C GLU A 269 19.93 10.75 -15.27
N ARG A 270 19.22 9.87 -15.97
CA ARG A 270 17.97 9.33 -15.46
C ARG A 270 18.26 8.25 -14.42
N ASP A 271 17.42 8.21 -13.39
CA ASP A 271 17.49 7.19 -12.34
C ASP A 271 16.36 6.18 -12.49
N ILE A 272 16.66 4.91 -12.21
CA ILE A 272 15.65 3.89 -11.90
C ILE A 272 15.80 3.52 -10.43
N ARG A 273 14.71 3.59 -9.66
CA ARG A 273 14.67 3.31 -8.22
C ARG A 273 13.58 2.27 -7.94
N SER A 274 13.75 1.49 -6.90
CA SER A 274 12.70 0.62 -6.35
C SER A 274 12.29 1.09 -4.96
N VAL A 275 11.06 0.73 -4.57
CA VAL A 275 10.53 0.88 -3.22
C VAL A 275 10.47 -0.51 -2.59
N ALA A 276 11.05 -0.65 -1.41
CA ALA A 276 10.89 -1.84 -0.58
C ALA A 276 10.23 -1.44 0.75
N ASN A 277 9.07 -2.02 1.04
CA ASN A 277 8.31 -1.82 2.28
C ASN A 277 8.09 -0.34 2.62
N LEU A 278 8.06 0.00 3.90
CA LEU A 278 7.97 1.36 4.43
C LEU A 278 8.76 1.45 5.74
N THR A 279 9.11 2.67 6.14
CA THR A 279 9.63 2.96 7.47
C THR A 279 8.51 3.50 8.37
N ARG A 280 8.68 3.42 9.69
CA ARG A 280 7.81 4.10 10.66
C ARG A 280 7.80 5.61 10.46
N GLN A 281 8.92 6.16 9.99
CA GLN A 281 9.00 7.57 9.65
C GLN A 281 8.11 7.94 8.46
N ASP A 282 8.06 7.11 7.42
CA ASP A 282 7.08 7.28 6.31
C ASP A 282 5.64 7.28 6.85
N GLY A 283 5.36 6.37 7.79
CA GLY A 283 4.10 6.30 8.54
C GLY A 283 3.70 7.61 9.21
N LYS A 284 4.58 8.09 10.09
CA LYS A 284 4.38 9.32 10.87
C LYS A 284 4.19 10.54 9.97
N GLU A 285 5.00 10.67 8.92
CA GLU A 285 4.91 11.79 7.97
C GLU A 285 3.60 11.76 7.18
N PHE A 286 3.29 10.64 6.54
CA PHE A 286 2.13 10.56 5.67
C PHE A 286 0.82 10.72 6.43
N LEU A 287 0.66 10.06 7.58
CA LEU A 287 -0.56 10.15 8.37
C LEU A 287 -0.78 11.57 8.95
N ALA A 288 0.28 12.36 9.12
CA ALA A 288 0.19 13.77 9.46
C ALA A 288 -0.14 14.68 8.25
N ILE A 289 0.21 14.26 7.03
CA ILE A 289 -0.05 14.98 5.78
C ILE A 289 -1.45 14.71 5.24
N ALA A 290 -1.92 13.47 5.29
CA ALA A 290 -3.17 13.06 4.63
C ALA A 290 -4.39 13.92 5.03
N PRO A 291 -4.60 14.30 6.31
CA PRO A 291 -5.67 15.22 6.69
C PRO A 291 -5.47 16.64 6.13
N LYS A 292 -4.22 17.14 6.10
CA LYS A 292 -3.89 18.49 5.58
C LYS A 292 -4.09 18.58 4.07
N ALA A 293 -3.77 17.50 3.36
CA ALA A 293 -4.02 17.35 1.93
C ALA A 293 -5.48 16.98 1.62
N ALA A 294 -6.33 16.85 2.64
CA ALA A 294 -7.73 16.46 2.53
C ALA A 294 -7.95 15.20 1.68
N VAL A 295 -7.05 14.21 1.84
CA VAL A 295 -7.07 12.96 1.08
C VAL A 295 -8.40 12.24 1.30
N ARG A 296 -9.09 11.93 0.19
CA ARG A 296 -10.30 11.11 0.16
C ARG A 296 -10.02 9.81 -0.58
N THR A 297 -10.40 8.69 0.02
CA THR A 297 -10.33 7.38 -0.62
C THR A 297 -11.67 7.00 -1.23
N THR A 298 -11.66 6.49 -2.46
CA THR A 298 -12.83 5.79 -3.01
C THR A 298 -12.80 4.34 -2.56
N THR A 299 -13.88 3.85 -1.94
CA THR A 299 -13.93 2.53 -1.33
C THR A 299 -15.17 1.74 -1.74
N THR A 300 -15.02 0.41 -1.84
CA THR A 300 -16.13 -0.54 -1.96
C THR A 300 -16.12 -1.45 -0.73
N VAL A 301 -17.21 -1.44 0.03
CA VAL A 301 -17.30 -2.14 1.32
C VAL A 301 -17.85 -3.55 1.13
N TYR A 302 -17.22 -4.51 1.79
CA TYR A 302 -17.65 -5.90 1.87
C TYR A 302 -17.70 -6.32 3.36
N PRO A 303 -18.65 -7.17 3.77
CA PRO A 303 -18.54 -7.86 5.05
C PRO A 303 -17.34 -8.81 5.05
N LEU A 304 -16.73 -9.05 6.20
CA LEU A 304 -15.56 -9.93 6.36
C LEU A 304 -15.74 -11.30 5.70
N GLU A 305 -16.90 -11.93 5.85
CA GLU A 305 -17.20 -13.25 5.28
C GLU A 305 -17.15 -13.29 3.74
N ARG A 306 -17.20 -12.12 3.08
CA ARG A 306 -17.08 -11.96 1.62
C ARG A 306 -15.66 -11.60 1.17
N ALA A 307 -14.63 -11.87 1.98
CA ALA A 307 -13.23 -11.60 1.60
C ALA A 307 -12.81 -12.26 0.27
N ASN A 308 -13.24 -13.49 0.00
CA ASN A 308 -12.97 -14.17 -1.28
C ASN A 308 -13.55 -13.40 -2.47
N GLU A 309 -14.72 -12.80 -2.32
CA GLU A 309 -15.34 -11.99 -3.36
C GLU A 309 -14.60 -10.66 -3.54
N ALA A 310 -14.24 -9.99 -2.45
CA ALA A 310 -13.46 -8.75 -2.52
C ALA A 310 -12.11 -8.95 -3.25
N LEU A 311 -11.43 -10.07 -2.99
CA LEU A 311 -10.22 -10.47 -3.72
C LEU A 311 -10.50 -10.72 -5.21
N ALA A 312 -11.56 -11.46 -5.54
CA ALA A 312 -11.94 -11.73 -6.92
C ALA A 312 -12.32 -10.44 -7.69
N ASP A 313 -13.05 -9.53 -7.05
CA ASP A 313 -13.45 -8.23 -7.59
C ASP A 313 -12.24 -7.35 -7.87
N LEU A 314 -11.27 -7.32 -6.94
CA LEU A 314 -10.01 -6.61 -7.10
C LEU A 314 -9.20 -7.19 -8.26
N LYS A 315 -9.10 -8.53 -8.36
CA LYS A 315 -8.38 -9.22 -9.44
C LYS A 315 -8.97 -8.91 -10.81
N ALA A 316 -10.30 -8.87 -10.89
CA ALA A 316 -11.03 -8.54 -12.12
C ALA A 316 -11.14 -7.03 -12.42
N GLY A 317 -10.74 -6.16 -11.49
CA GLY A 317 -10.85 -4.70 -11.65
C GLY A 317 -12.29 -4.20 -11.69
N ARG A 318 -13.19 -4.78 -10.88
CA ARG A 318 -14.63 -4.47 -10.88
C ARG A 318 -15.02 -3.16 -10.18
N PHE A 319 -14.08 -2.49 -9.54
CA PHE A 319 -14.29 -1.19 -8.88
C PHE A 319 -13.11 -0.25 -9.09
N SER A 320 -13.35 1.05 -8.85
CA SER A 320 -12.30 2.06 -8.70
C SER A 320 -11.99 2.28 -7.23
N GLY A 321 -10.72 2.55 -6.89
CA GLY A 321 -10.29 2.75 -5.52
C GLY A 321 -9.89 1.45 -4.81
N ALA A 322 -10.37 1.24 -3.57
CA ALA A 322 -9.99 0.11 -2.71
C ALA A 322 -11.19 -0.69 -2.21
N ALA A 323 -11.10 -2.02 -2.21
CA ALA A 323 -12.05 -2.84 -1.46
C ALA A 323 -11.70 -2.80 0.04
N VAL A 324 -12.71 -2.80 0.89
CA VAL A 324 -12.55 -2.74 2.35
C VAL A 324 -13.46 -3.76 3.02
N LEU A 325 -12.88 -4.62 3.84
CA LEU A 325 -13.61 -5.57 4.67
C LEU A 325 -13.99 -4.93 6.00
N VAL A 326 -15.23 -5.14 6.42
CA VAL A 326 -15.75 -4.71 7.73
C VAL A 326 -16.22 -5.96 8.50
N PRO A 327 -15.70 -6.21 9.72
CA PRO A 327 -16.09 -7.36 10.54
C PRO A 327 -17.51 -7.32 11.12
#